data_AF-A0A5K1JSE5-F1
#
_entry.id   AF-A0A5K1JSE5-F1
#
_cell.length_a   1.000
_cell.length_b   1.000
_cell.length_c   1.000
_cell.angle_alpha   90.00
_cell.angle_beta   90.00
_cell.angle_gamma   90.00
#
_symmetry.space_group_name_H-M   'P 1'
#
loop_
_entity.id
_entity.type
_entity.pdbx_description
1 polymer ?
#
loop_
_entity_poly.entity_id
_entity_poly.type
_entity_poly.pdbx_seq_one_letter_code
_entity_poly.pdbx_strand_id
1 'polypeptide(L)'
;MTDEIIRRRPASGLYFKIVNQYGLKVRVGRGQHGEVSLAEDIHHPGTAVAVKAVRRKNKSDRLRKLRRNENIPRQPHLPLVDQLGSTEHKIRKEIAIMKKLNHPHVVRLLEVIDDPLNDKIYM
;
A
#
# COMPACT_ATOMS: atom_id res chain seq x y z
N MET A 1 3.36 9.33 7.89
CA MET A 1 3.25 7.87 7.78
C MET A 1 2.74 7.44 9.12
N THR A 2 1.59 6.78 9.12
CA THR A 2 0.85 6.46 10.33
C THR A 2 1.04 4.97 10.58
N ASP A 3 1.49 4.61 11.78
CA ASP A 3 1.90 3.25 12.10
C ASP A 3 0.74 2.40 12.65
N GLU A 4 -0.48 2.94 12.64
CA GLU A 4 -1.70 2.27 13.13
C GLU A 4 -2.82 2.34 12.08
N ILE A 5 -3.47 1.19 11.85
CA ILE A 5 -4.64 1.06 10.98
C ILE A 5 -5.88 0.84 11.84
N ILE A 6 -6.73 1.85 11.94
CA ILE A 6 -8.02 1.77 12.63
C ILE A 6 -9.10 1.44 11.59
N ARG A 7 -9.78 0.31 11.76
CA ARG A 7 -10.90 -0.11 10.89
C ARG A 7 -12.21 0.02 11.61
N ARG A 8 -13.20 0.67 10.98
CA ARG A 8 -14.55 0.80 11.54
C ARG A 8 -15.59 0.27 10.55
N ARG A 9 -16.67 -0.30 11.08
CA ARG A 9 -17.85 -0.60 10.26
C ARG A 9 -18.61 0.71 10.03
N PRO A 10 -18.94 1.04 8.78
CA PRO A 10 -19.78 2.19 8.50
C PRO A 10 -21.20 1.93 9.02
N ALA A 11 -21.81 2.95 9.62
CA ALA A 11 -23.18 2.89 10.12
C ALA A 11 -24.23 3.01 9.00
N SER A 12 -23.85 3.60 7.86
CA SER A 12 -24.68 3.76 6.67
C SER A 12 -24.10 2.98 5.49
N GLY A 13 -24.93 2.70 4.48
CA GLY A 13 -24.50 2.07 3.23
C GLY A 13 -23.65 2.96 2.32
N LEU A 14 -23.30 4.18 2.76
CA LEU A 14 -22.55 5.15 1.98
C LEU A 14 -21.10 4.72 1.73
N TYR A 15 -20.51 4.03 2.70
CA TYR A 15 -19.15 3.50 2.63
C TYR A 15 -19.21 1.98 2.81
N PHE A 16 -18.36 1.23 2.12
CA PHE A 16 -18.23 -0.21 2.40
C PHE A 16 -17.19 -0.49 3.49
N LYS A 17 -16.31 0.48 3.77
CA LYS A 17 -15.26 0.36 4.78
C LYS A 17 -14.79 1.73 5.22
N ILE A 18 -14.44 1.87 6.50
CA ILE A 18 -13.72 3.05 7.01
C ILE A 18 -12.32 2.60 7.43
N VAL A 19 -11.30 3.29 6.93
CA VAL A 19 -9.89 3.13 7.30
C VAL A 19 -9.39 4.48 7.80
N ASN A 20 -9.06 4.55 9.08
CA ASN A 20 -8.80 5.80 9.81
C ASN A 20 -9.94 6.80 9.55
N GLN A 21 -9.63 7.98 9.00
CA GLN A 21 -10.57 9.03 8.63
C GLN A 21 -11.19 8.85 7.24
N TYR A 22 -10.76 7.87 6.45
CA TYR A 22 -11.21 7.71 5.07
C TYR A 22 -12.35 6.70 4.95
N GLY A 23 -13.51 7.18 4.49
CA GLY A 23 -14.65 6.36 4.11
C GLY A 23 -14.52 5.88 2.66
N LEU A 24 -14.24 4.59 2.45
CA LEU A 24 -14.09 4.00 1.11
C LEU A 24 -15.48 3.74 0.49
N LYS A 25 -15.69 4.26 -0.72
CA LYS A 25 -16.97 4.25 -1.45
C LYS A 25 -17.06 3.18 -2.53
N VAL A 26 -16.24 3.27 -3.58
CA VAL A 26 -16.29 2.33 -4.72
C VAL A 26 -14.89 2.05 -5.21
N ARG A 27 -14.63 0.82 -5.65
CA ARG A 27 -13.37 0.47 -6.31
C ARG A 27 -13.33 1.10 -7.70
N VAL A 28 -12.34 1.95 -7.95
CA VAL A 28 -12.16 2.65 -9.23
C VAL A 28 -11.12 1.98 -10.13
N GLY A 29 -10.24 1.15 -9.58
CA GLY A 29 -9.24 0.48 -10.40
C GLY A 29 -8.46 -0.62 -9.68
N ARG A 30 -7.64 -1.33 -10.45
CA ARG A 30 -6.70 -2.34 -9.99
C ARG A 30 -5.37 -2.16 -10.71
N GLY A 31 -4.30 -2.03 -9.93
CA GLY A 31 -2.94 -1.94 -10.44
C GLY A 31 -2.13 -3.21 -10.20
N GLN A 32 -0.84 -3.16 -10.52
CA GLN A 32 0.10 -4.28 -10.38
C GLN A 32 0.15 -4.85 -8.94
N HIS A 33 0.13 -3.97 -7.93
CA HIS A 33 0.34 -4.37 -6.53
C HIS A 33 -0.94 -4.34 -5.68
N GLY A 34 -2.04 -3.78 -6.16
CA GLY A 34 -3.20 -3.52 -5.31
C GLY A 34 -4.42 -2.98 -6.03
N GLU A 35 -5.42 -2.62 -5.24
CA GLU A 35 -6.67 -2.03 -5.69
C GLU A 35 -6.76 -0.57 -5.28
N VAL A 36 -7.43 0.25 -6.08
CA VAL A 36 -7.66 1.67 -5.82
C VAL A 36 -9.15 1.89 -5.63
N SER A 37 -9.53 2.55 -4.54
CA SER A 37 -10.90 2.93 -4.23
C SER A 37 -11.04 4.45 -4.15
N LEU A 38 -12.16 4.97 -4.64
CA LEU A 38 -12.61 6.31 -4.29
C LEU A 38 -12.97 6.32 -2.81
N ALA A 39 -12.46 7.28 -2.09
CA ALA A 39 -12.78 7.52 -0.68
C ALA A 39 -12.98 9.01 -0.43
N GLU A 40 -13.43 9.32 0.77
CA GLU A 40 -13.65 10.69 1.24
C GLU A 40 -13.22 10.78 2.69
N ASP A 41 -12.66 11.93 3.08
CA ASP A 41 -12.42 12.23 4.49
C ASP A 41 -13.77 12.42 5.20
N ILE A 42 -14.08 11.56 6.16
CA ILE A 42 -15.34 11.60 6.91
C ILE A 42 -15.46 12.85 7.79
N HIS A 43 -14.35 13.51 8.09
CA HIS A 43 -14.33 14.77 8.83
C HIS A 43 -14.48 16.00 7.91
N HIS A 44 -14.20 15.84 6.60
CA HIS A 44 -14.30 16.91 5.60
C HIS A 44 -15.05 16.43 4.34
N PRO A 45 -16.38 16.23 4.43
CA PRO A 45 -17.19 15.84 3.29
C PRO A 45 -17.02 16.80 2.11
N GLY A 46 -17.00 16.26 0.89
CA GLY A 46 -16.64 16.91 -0.37
C GLY A 46 -15.21 16.59 -0.82
N THR A 47 -14.32 16.19 0.10
CA THR A 47 -12.91 15.95 -0.21
C THR A 47 -12.68 14.54 -0.74
N ALA A 48 -12.88 14.36 -2.04
CA ALA A 48 -12.63 13.08 -2.71
C ALA A 48 -11.12 12.77 -2.80
N VAL A 49 -10.76 11.55 -2.43
CA VAL A 49 -9.39 11.03 -2.52
C VAL A 49 -9.38 9.64 -3.16
N ALA A 50 -8.24 9.26 -3.73
CA ALA A 50 -7.99 7.89 -4.19
C ALA A 50 -7.15 7.17 -3.13
N VAL A 51 -7.64 6.03 -2.64
CA VAL A 51 -6.92 5.18 -1.68
C VAL A 51 -6.48 3.90 -2.36
N LYS A 52 -5.17 3.68 -2.42
CA LYS A 52 -4.56 2.46 -2.94
C LYS A 52 -4.26 1.50 -1.79
N ALA A 53 -4.91 0.33 -1.80
CA ALA A 53 -4.67 -0.74 -0.84
C ALA A 53 -3.75 -1.80 -1.46
N VAL A 54 -2.59 -2.01 -0.85
CA VAL A 54 -1.57 -2.95 -1.32
C VAL A 54 -1.36 -4.05 -0.28
N ARG A 55 -1.30 -5.31 -0.72
CA ARG A 55 -1.04 -6.44 0.18
C ARG A 55 0.46 -6.68 0.35
N ARG A 56 0.91 -6.80 1.59
CA ARG A 56 2.20 -7.39 1.94
C ARG A 56 2.14 -8.88 1.56
N LYS A 57 3.10 -9.35 0.76
CA LYS A 57 3.27 -10.81 0.59
C LYS A 57 3.99 -11.33 1.83
N ASN A 58 3.38 -12.31 2.51
CA ASN A 58 3.85 -12.81 3.80
C ASN A 58 5.29 -13.34 3.75
N LYS A 59 5.95 -13.39 4.91
CA LYS A 59 7.25 -14.06 5.12
C LYS A 59 7.26 -15.52 4.64
N SER A 60 6.10 -16.19 4.58
CA SER A 60 5.94 -17.55 4.04
C SER A 60 6.19 -17.66 2.53
N ASP A 61 5.81 -16.65 1.72
CA ASP A 61 6.17 -16.61 0.30
C ASP A 61 7.68 -16.43 0.11
N ARG A 62 8.32 -15.71 1.04
CA ARG A 62 9.78 -15.51 1.07
C ARG A 62 10.50 -16.82 1.38
N LEU A 63 10.01 -17.60 2.36
CA LEU A 63 10.54 -18.92 2.69
C LEU A 63 10.31 -19.93 1.55
N ARG A 64 9.16 -19.87 0.87
CA ARG A 64 8.88 -20.67 -0.34
C ARG A 64 9.84 -20.37 -1.47
N LYS A 65 10.21 -19.09 -1.70
CA LYS A 65 11.21 -18.71 -2.71
C LYS A 65 12.63 -19.16 -2.35
N LEU A 66 13.01 -19.05 -1.08
CA LEU A 66 14.31 -19.55 -0.59
C LEU A 66 14.44 -21.07 -0.74
N ARG A 67 13.35 -21.83 -0.57
CA ARG A 67 13.31 -23.27 -0.78
C ARG A 67 13.28 -23.71 -2.25
N ARG A 68 12.96 -22.80 -3.20
CA ARG A 68 12.78 -23.15 -4.62
C ARG A 68 13.91 -22.71 -5.54
N ASN A 69 14.76 -21.76 -5.15
CA ASN A 69 15.77 -21.19 -6.03
C ASN A 69 17.20 -21.50 -5.55
N GLU A 70 17.83 -22.51 -6.15
CA GLU A 70 19.29 -22.64 -6.15
C GLU A 70 19.97 -21.64 -7.12
N ASN A 71 19.22 -21.02 -8.04
CA ASN A 71 19.74 -20.13 -9.10
C ASN A 71 19.36 -18.65 -8.90
N ILE A 72 19.76 -18.02 -7.79
CA ILE A 72 19.62 -16.57 -7.61
C ILE A 72 20.91 -15.88 -8.11
N PRO A 73 20.85 -14.97 -9.09
CA PRO A 73 22.02 -14.22 -9.52
C PRO A 73 22.52 -13.33 -8.36
N ARG A 74 23.68 -13.71 -7.81
CA ARG A 74 24.33 -12.98 -6.71
C ARG A 74 25.02 -11.75 -7.29
N GLN A 75 24.38 -10.59 -7.14
CA GLN A 75 25.02 -9.30 -7.37
C GLN A 75 25.82 -8.92 -6.11
N PRO A 76 27.16 -9.00 -6.10
CA PRO A 76 27.97 -8.94 -4.88
C PRO A 76 27.79 -7.67 -4.03
N HIS A 77 27.21 -6.61 -4.59
CA HIS A 77 27.07 -5.30 -3.95
C HIS A 77 25.66 -4.97 -3.43
N LEU A 78 24.66 -5.84 -3.62
CA LEU A 78 23.29 -5.63 -3.15
C LEU A 78 22.95 -6.59 -2.01
N PRO A 79 22.38 -6.11 -0.89
CA PRO A 79 21.93 -6.99 0.18
C PRO A 79 20.93 -8.01 -0.38
N LEU A 80 21.01 -9.26 0.10
CA LEU A 80 20.20 -10.40 -0.36
C LEU A 80 18.68 -10.11 -0.37
N VAL A 81 18.23 -9.18 0.48
CA VAL A 81 16.85 -8.70 0.58
C VAL A 81 16.41 -7.93 -0.68
N ASP A 82 17.31 -7.15 -1.27
CA ASP A 82 17.09 -6.40 -2.51
C ASP A 82 17.22 -7.33 -3.72
N GLN A 83 18.13 -8.30 -3.67
CA GLN A 83 18.28 -9.33 -4.70
C GLN A 83 17.03 -10.23 -4.83
N LEU A 84 16.34 -10.51 -3.72
CA LEU A 84 15.08 -11.26 -3.75
C LEU A 84 13.88 -10.45 -4.27
N GLY A 85 14.05 -9.15 -4.54
CA GLY A 85 13.02 -8.28 -5.13
C GLY A 85 11.69 -8.42 -4.42
N SER A 86 11.70 -8.42 -3.08
CA SER A 86 10.51 -8.70 -2.29
C SER A 86 9.40 -7.70 -2.64
N THR A 87 8.15 -8.16 -2.66
CA THR A 87 7.01 -7.28 -2.95
C THR A 87 7.00 -6.08 -2.00
N GLU A 88 7.40 -6.27 -0.74
CA GLU A 88 7.54 -5.20 0.23
C GLU A 88 8.60 -4.15 -0.15
N HIS A 89 9.78 -4.57 -0.64
CA HIS A 89 10.79 -3.62 -1.11
C HIS A 89 10.27 -2.77 -2.28
N LYS A 90 9.55 -3.37 -3.23
CA LYS A 90 8.93 -2.65 -4.35
C LYS A 90 7.91 -1.61 -3.87
N ILE A 91 7.11 -1.96 -2.87
CA ILE A 91 6.11 -1.05 -2.27
C ILE A 91 6.79 0.12 -1.55
N ARG A 92 7.81 -0.17 -0.74
CA ARG A 92 8.57 0.88 -0.03
C ARG A 92 9.28 1.83 -1.01
N LYS A 93 9.82 1.30 -2.11
CA LYS A 93 10.43 2.10 -3.18
C LYS A 93 9.39 2.98 -3.87
N GLU A 94 8.21 2.45 -4.18
CA GLU A 94 7.09 3.21 -4.76
C GLU A 94 6.69 4.39 -3.86
N ILE A 95 6.49 4.14 -2.56
CA ILE A 95 6.19 5.16 -1.56
C ILE A 95 7.30 6.22 -1.49
N ALA A 96 8.56 5.81 -1.45
CA ALA A 96 9.70 6.72 -1.37
C ALA A 96 9.83 7.61 -2.61
N ILE A 97 9.50 7.09 -3.79
CA ILE A 97 9.44 7.88 -5.02
C ILE A 97 8.29 8.88 -4.92
N MET A 98 7.07 8.45 -4.61
CA MET A 98 5.92 9.36 -4.53
C MET A 98 6.08 10.47 -3.49
N LYS A 99 6.74 10.20 -2.35
CA LYS A 99 7.09 11.23 -1.35
C LYS A 99 7.99 12.34 -1.90
N LYS A 100 8.83 12.04 -2.90
CA LYS A 100 9.75 13.01 -3.51
C LYS A 100 9.10 13.79 -4.66
N LEU A 101 7.97 13.33 -5.19
CA LEU A 101 7.32 13.93 -6.34
C LEU A 101 6.38 15.06 -5.90
N ASN A 102 6.63 16.25 -6.44
CA ASN A 102 5.78 17.42 -6.23
C ASN A 102 5.66 18.19 -7.55
N HIS A 103 4.69 17.82 -8.37
CA HIS A 103 4.53 18.38 -9.71
C HIS A 103 3.05 18.37 -10.13
N PRO A 104 2.53 19.41 -10.81
CA PRO A 104 1.10 19.53 -11.16
C PRO A 104 0.58 18.40 -12.05
N HIS A 105 1.45 17.79 -12.87
CA HIS A 105 1.08 16.69 -13.76
C HIS A 105 1.44 15.30 -13.22
N VAL A 106 1.77 15.20 -11.93
CA VAL A 106 2.10 13.95 -11.26
C VAL A 106 1.21 13.82 -10.03
N VAL A 107 0.64 12.64 -9.83
CA VAL A 107 -0.20 12.37 -8.65
C VAL A 107 0.59 12.59 -7.36
N ARG A 108 -0.04 13.26 -6.39
CA ARG A 108 0.56 13.55 -5.09
C ARG A 108 0.15 12.50 -4.08
N LEU A 109 1.11 12.00 -3.31
CA LEU A 109 0.87 11.17 -2.14
C LEU A 109 0.44 12.04 -0.97
N LEU A 110 -0.74 11.77 -0.41
CA LEU A 110 -1.28 12.52 0.73
C LEU A 110 -0.83 11.92 2.06
N GLU A 111 -1.09 10.63 2.25
CA GLU A 111 -0.81 9.91 3.48
C GLU A 111 -0.36 8.48 3.17
N VAL A 112 0.40 7.88 4.07
CA VAL A 112 0.68 6.44 4.06
C VAL A 112 0.29 5.89 5.42
N ILE A 113 -0.58 4.89 5.42
CA ILE A 113 -1.02 4.18 6.63
C ILE A 113 -0.44 2.77 6.56
N ASP A 114 0.53 2.50 7.42
CA ASP A 114 1.38 1.31 7.36
C ASP A 114 1.58 0.69 8.73
N ASP A 115 0.60 -0.09 9.17
CA ASP A 115 0.68 -0.85 10.41
C ASP A 115 1.50 -2.15 10.19
N PRO A 116 2.62 -2.35 10.92
CA PRO A 116 3.47 -3.54 10.81
C PRO A 116 2.75 -4.87 11.09
N LEU A 117 1.68 -4.84 11.89
CA LEU A 117 0.88 -6.01 12.24
C LEU A 117 -0.18 -6.33 11.18
N ASN A 118 -0.41 -5.43 10.23
CA ASN A 118 -1.42 -5.58 9.20
C ASN A 118 -0.85 -6.09 7.87
N ASP A 119 -1.66 -6.85 7.14
CA ASP A 119 -1.28 -7.41 5.83
C ASP A 119 -1.44 -6.40 4.69
N LYS A 120 -2.07 -5.26 4.94
CA LYS A 120 -2.32 -4.21 3.95
C LYS A 120 -1.65 -2.90 4.34
N ILE A 121 -1.10 -2.25 3.33
CA ILE A 121 -0.60 -0.87 3.38
C ILE A 121 -1.57 -0.02 2.56
N TYR A 122 -1.92 1.15 3.08
CA TYR A 122 -2.74 2.14 2.37
C TYR A 122 -1.88 3.35 2.03
N MET A 123 -2.06 3.88 0.82
CA MET A 123 -1.40 5.09 0.32
C MET A 123 -2.30 5.85 -0.65
#